data_AF-A0A3B7A5Z9-F1
#
_entry.id   AF-A0A3B7A5Z9-F1
#
_cell.length_a   1.000
_cell.length_b   1.000
_cell.length_c   1.000
_cell.angle_alpha   90.00
_cell.angle_beta   90.00
_cell.angle_gamma   90.00
#
_symmetry.space_group_name_H-M   'P 1'
#
loop_
_entity.id
_entity.type
_entity.pdbx_description
1 polymer ?
#
loop_
_entity_poly.entity_id
_entity_poly.type
_entity_poly.pdbx_seq_one_letter_code
_entity_poly.pdbx_strand_id
1 'polypeptide(L)'
;MTQNLTPLFIACLAGSWLAPAFADEHHHVHRFPKDVDAFHAVLAPIWHSAPGKERLQAACAKAGQMDVLAKAVRSGDAAQLVGAVAALNAQCQTNSAGVEAAFGDVHDAFHHLIEPRAAGKAG
;
A
#
# COMPACT_ATOMS: atom_id res chain seq x y z
N MET A 1 -12.39 -14.65 -61.59
CA MET A 1 -11.24 -13.91 -61.03
C MET A 1 -10.72 -14.71 -59.85
N THR A 2 -9.80 -15.63 -60.13
CA THR A 2 -8.33 -15.53 -59.95
C THR A 2 -7.90 -15.84 -58.52
N GLN A 3 -7.36 -17.06 -58.39
CA GLN A 3 -6.47 -17.53 -57.34
C GLN A 3 -5.31 -16.53 -57.14
N ASN A 4 -4.75 -16.43 -55.93
CA ASN A 4 -3.35 -16.84 -55.70
C ASN A 4 -2.76 -16.44 -54.33
N LEU A 5 -2.11 -17.45 -53.74
CA LEU A 5 -0.74 -17.44 -53.18
C LEU A 5 -0.47 -16.66 -51.89
N THR A 6 -0.44 -17.43 -50.81
CA THR A 6 0.47 -17.27 -49.66
C THR A 6 1.94 -17.20 -50.12
N PRO A 7 2.77 -16.38 -49.45
CA PRO A 7 4.17 -16.75 -49.25
C PRO A 7 4.60 -16.73 -47.77
N LEU A 8 5.06 -17.92 -47.38
CA LEU A 8 6.19 -18.30 -46.53
C LEU A 8 7.09 -17.19 -45.89
N PHE A 9 7.19 -17.26 -44.54
CA PHE A 9 8.35 -17.07 -43.63
C PHE A 9 9.41 -15.98 -43.90
N ILE A 10 9.58 -15.06 -42.93
CA ILE A 10 10.91 -14.65 -42.41
C ILE A 10 10.79 -14.43 -40.89
N ALA A 11 11.49 -15.26 -40.12
CA ALA A 11 11.77 -15.03 -38.70
C ALA A 11 12.96 -14.07 -38.58
N CYS A 12 12.77 -12.92 -37.94
CA CYS A 12 13.86 -12.11 -37.40
C CYS A 12 13.81 -12.21 -35.86
N LEU A 13 14.56 -13.19 -35.36
CA LEU A 13 14.99 -13.29 -33.97
C LEU A 13 15.94 -12.12 -33.68
N ALA A 14 15.41 -10.98 -33.24
CA ALA A 14 16.19 -9.98 -32.55
C ALA A 14 16.18 -10.32 -31.06
N GLY A 15 17.20 -11.05 -30.62
CA GLY A 15 17.44 -11.33 -29.22
C GLY A 15 17.64 -10.03 -28.45
N SER A 16 16.59 -9.53 -27.81
CA SER A 16 16.73 -8.59 -26.72
C SER A 16 17.39 -9.33 -25.57
N TRP A 17 18.68 -9.08 -25.36
CA TRP A 17 19.34 -9.46 -24.13
C TRP A 17 18.59 -8.77 -22.98
N LEU A 18 17.83 -9.59 -22.26
CA LEU A 18 17.38 -9.34 -20.91
C LEU A 18 18.65 -9.12 -20.07
N ALA A 19 19.04 -7.87 -19.89
CA ALA A 19 19.76 -7.52 -18.68
C ALA A 19 18.79 -7.74 -17.53
N PRO A 20 19.04 -8.64 -16.56
CA PRO A 20 18.38 -8.50 -15.28
C PRO A 20 18.86 -7.17 -14.73
N ALA A 21 18.00 -6.15 -14.80
CA ALA A 21 18.05 -5.10 -13.81
C ALA A 21 17.76 -5.82 -12.49
N PHE A 22 18.81 -6.23 -11.79
CA PHE A 22 18.75 -6.34 -10.35
C PHE A 22 18.50 -4.91 -9.88
N ALA A 23 17.22 -4.52 -9.89
CA ALA A 23 16.77 -3.52 -8.94
C ALA A 23 17.22 -4.10 -7.60
N ASP A 24 18.15 -3.40 -6.97
CA ASP A 24 18.46 -3.61 -5.57
C ASP A 24 17.14 -3.40 -4.85
N GLU A 25 16.45 -4.51 -4.65
CA GLU A 25 15.26 -4.60 -3.86
C GLU A 25 15.75 -4.46 -2.42
N HIS A 26 16.02 -3.20 -2.04
CA HIS A 26 16.15 -2.75 -0.67
C HIS A 26 14.79 -2.98 0.03
N HIS A 27 14.38 -4.24 0.14
CA HIS A 27 13.35 -4.70 1.05
C HIS A 27 13.90 -4.47 2.46
N HIS A 28 13.70 -3.26 2.97
CA HIS A 28 13.73 -3.01 4.40
C HIS A 28 12.63 -3.89 5.01
N VAL A 29 13.00 -5.10 5.43
CA VAL A 29 12.12 -5.96 6.23
C VAL A 29 12.00 -5.28 7.58
N HIS A 30 11.08 -4.34 7.70
CA HIS A 30 10.72 -3.75 8.98
C HIS A 30 10.16 -4.87 9.86
N ARG A 31 10.94 -5.31 10.83
CA ARG A 31 10.47 -6.32 11.79
C ARG A 31 9.67 -5.60 12.88
N PHE A 32 8.42 -5.28 12.56
CA PHE A 32 7.50 -4.69 13.53
C PHE A 32 7.10 -5.69 14.62
N PRO A 33 6.65 -5.21 15.80
CA PRO A 33 5.81 -6.00 16.69
C PRO A 33 4.64 -6.64 15.92
N LYS A 34 4.22 -7.86 16.31
CA LYS A 34 3.26 -8.66 15.54
C LYS A 34 1.92 -7.98 15.28
N ASP A 35 1.44 -7.19 16.24
CA ASP A 35 0.20 -6.43 16.16
C ASP A 35 0.30 -5.25 15.17
N VAL A 36 1.44 -4.56 15.15
CA VAL A 36 1.76 -3.53 14.14
C VAL A 36 1.94 -4.14 12.76
N ASP A 37 2.65 -5.28 12.67
CA ASP A 37 2.84 -6.01 11.42
C ASP A 37 1.51 -6.48 10.81
N ALA A 38 0.58 -6.95 11.65
CA ALA A 38 -0.75 -7.36 11.20
C ALA A 38 -1.53 -6.20 10.56
N PHE A 39 -1.44 -4.99 11.13
CA PHE A 39 -2.00 -3.79 10.52
C PHE A 39 -1.29 -3.44 9.20
N HIS A 40 0.05 -3.43 9.22
CA HIS A 40 0.89 -3.13 8.06
C HIS A 40 0.61 -4.09 6.88
N ALA A 41 0.41 -5.37 7.13
CA ALA A 41 0.09 -6.38 6.10
C ALA A 41 -1.20 -6.08 5.33
N VAL A 42 -2.12 -5.30 5.92
CA VAL A 42 -3.34 -4.82 5.24
C VAL A 42 -3.09 -3.48 4.54
N LEU A 43 -2.43 -2.54 5.22
CA LEU A 43 -2.19 -1.19 4.69
C LEU A 43 -1.24 -1.19 3.49
N ALA A 44 -0.09 -1.85 3.61
CA ALA A 44 1.03 -1.78 2.67
C ALA A 44 0.66 -2.08 1.21
N PRO A 45 -0.03 -3.21 0.88
CA PRO A 45 -0.36 -3.50 -0.52
C PRO A 45 -1.34 -2.48 -1.13
N ILE A 46 -2.18 -1.83 -0.32
CA ILE A 46 -3.10 -0.80 -0.80
C ILE A 46 -2.34 0.51 -1.01
N TRP A 47 -1.53 0.92 -0.03
CA TRP A 47 -0.78 2.16 -0.08
C TRP A 47 0.21 2.19 -1.24
N HIS A 48 0.96 1.10 -1.42
CA HIS A 48 1.95 0.96 -2.50
C HIS A 48 1.36 0.64 -3.88
N SER A 49 0.02 0.60 -4.03
CA SER A 49 -0.61 0.51 -5.35
C SER A 49 -0.63 1.86 -6.06
N ALA A 50 -0.88 1.83 -7.38
CA ALA A 50 -0.97 3.06 -8.16
C ALA A 50 -2.06 4.00 -7.59
N PRO A 51 -1.78 5.31 -7.42
CA PRO A 51 -2.79 6.27 -7.02
C PRO A 51 -3.98 6.27 -7.97
N GLY A 52 -5.19 6.31 -7.44
CA GLY A 52 -6.40 6.33 -8.25
C GLY A 52 -7.60 5.69 -7.56
N LYS A 53 -8.70 5.60 -8.32
CA LYS A 53 -10.00 5.12 -7.84
C LYS A 53 -9.91 3.70 -7.26
N GLU A 54 -9.13 2.84 -7.90
CA GLU A 54 -8.92 1.45 -7.50
C GLU A 54 -8.28 1.37 -6.10
N ARG A 55 -7.26 2.19 -5.82
CA ARG A 55 -6.63 2.29 -4.50
C ARG A 55 -7.63 2.74 -3.44
N LEU A 56 -8.44 3.76 -3.73
CA LEU A 56 -9.43 4.28 -2.79
C LEU A 56 -10.55 3.26 -2.51
N GLN A 57 -10.97 2.52 -3.54
CA GLN A 57 -11.93 1.42 -3.38
C GLN A 57 -11.38 0.29 -2.51
N ALA A 58 -10.11 -0.10 -2.73
CA ALA A 58 -9.44 -1.11 -1.91
C ALA A 58 -9.29 -0.64 -0.45
N ALA A 59 -8.92 0.63 -0.24
CA ALA A 59 -8.85 1.23 1.09
C ALA A 59 -10.21 1.16 1.81
N CYS A 60 -11.29 1.56 1.15
CA CYS A 60 -12.64 1.48 1.73
C CYS A 60 -13.10 0.04 1.98
N ALA A 61 -12.80 -0.89 1.09
CA ALA A 61 -13.12 -2.31 1.27
C ALA A 61 -12.40 -2.94 2.48
N LYS A 62 -11.26 -2.36 2.89
CA LYS A 62 -10.44 -2.83 4.02
C LYS A 62 -10.53 -1.95 5.26
N ALA A 63 -11.26 -0.84 5.22
CA ALA A 63 -11.33 0.12 6.33
C ALA A 63 -11.85 -0.48 7.64
N GLY A 64 -12.82 -1.40 7.58
CA GLY A 64 -13.29 -2.14 8.77
C GLY A 64 -12.24 -3.11 9.34
N GLN A 65 -11.46 -3.78 8.47
CA GLN A 65 -10.37 -4.66 8.91
C GLN A 65 -9.23 -3.83 9.53
N MET A 66 -8.89 -2.69 8.93
CA MET A 66 -7.91 -1.75 9.48
C MET A 66 -8.35 -1.24 10.86
N ASP A 67 -9.64 -0.98 11.08
CA ASP A 67 -10.16 -0.48 12.37
C ASP A 67 -9.96 -1.49 13.50
N VAL A 68 -10.32 -2.76 13.24
CA VAL A 68 -10.12 -3.86 14.19
C VAL A 68 -8.64 -4.01 14.54
N LEU A 69 -7.76 -3.97 13.55
CA LEU A 69 -6.32 -4.15 13.75
C LEU A 69 -5.68 -2.97 14.47
N ALA A 70 -6.04 -1.72 14.13
CA ALA A 70 -5.55 -0.53 14.81
C ALA A 70 -5.92 -0.56 16.31
N LYS A 71 -7.14 -0.96 16.66
CA LYS A 71 -7.60 -1.10 18.06
C LYS A 71 -6.93 -2.25 18.81
N ALA A 72 -6.41 -3.24 18.08
CA ALA A 72 -5.70 -4.39 18.63
C ALA A 72 -4.23 -4.12 18.93
N VAL A 73 -3.66 -3.00 18.45
CA VAL A 73 -2.28 -2.62 18.77
C VAL A 73 -2.10 -2.39 20.27
N ARG A 74 -1.05 -3.01 20.83
CA ARG A 74 -0.61 -2.92 22.23
C ARG A 74 0.86 -2.57 22.35
N SER A 75 1.66 -2.74 21.31
CA SER A 75 3.10 -2.46 21.31
C SER A 75 3.46 -0.97 21.21
N GLY A 76 2.48 -0.08 21.06
CA GLY A 76 2.68 1.36 20.88
C GLY A 76 1.42 2.18 21.18
N ASP A 77 1.54 3.50 21.10
CA ASP A 77 0.41 4.41 21.26
C ASP A 77 -0.33 4.56 19.92
N ALA A 78 -1.38 3.77 19.75
CA ALA A 78 -2.16 3.73 18.51
C ALA A 78 -3.33 4.71 18.48
N ALA A 79 -3.45 5.65 19.42
CA ALA A 79 -4.61 6.54 19.50
C ALA A 79 -4.83 7.34 18.21
N GLN A 80 -3.75 7.88 17.64
CA GLN A 80 -3.81 8.59 16.36
C GLN A 80 -4.22 7.69 15.21
N LEU A 81 -3.65 6.47 15.14
CA LEU A 81 -3.99 5.49 14.11
C LEU A 81 -5.46 5.08 14.17
N VAL A 82 -5.99 4.81 15.37
CA VAL A 82 -7.41 4.49 15.58
C VAL A 82 -8.30 5.64 15.12
N GLY A 83 -7.94 6.89 15.44
CA GLY A 83 -8.66 8.08 15.00
C GLY A 83 -8.67 8.23 13.47
N ALA A 84 -7.51 8.10 12.83
CA ALA A 84 -7.38 8.20 11.37
C ALA A 84 -8.21 7.11 10.65
N VAL A 85 -8.17 5.87 11.14
CA VAL A 85 -8.95 4.78 10.53
C VAL A 85 -10.46 4.97 10.74
N ALA A 86 -10.89 5.51 11.88
CA ALA A 86 -12.30 5.88 12.08
C ALA A 86 -12.74 6.98 11.10
N ALA A 87 -11.90 7.98 10.86
CA ALA A 87 -12.17 9.02 9.87
C ALA A 87 -12.25 8.45 8.44
N LEU A 88 -11.34 7.55 8.06
CA LEU A 88 -11.41 6.83 6.78
C LEU A 88 -12.73 6.07 6.62
N ASN A 89 -13.15 5.32 7.66
CA ASN A 89 -14.42 4.60 7.63
C ASN A 89 -15.61 5.55 7.41
N ALA A 90 -15.63 6.71 8.07
CA ALA A 90 -16.68 7.71 7.89
C ALA A 90 -16.70 8.25 6.44
N GLN A 91 -15.53 8.61 5.88
CA GLN A 91 -15.43 9.09 4.49
C GLN A 91 -15.87 8.05 3.46
N CYS A 92 -15.57 6.78 3.70
CA CYS A 92 -15.99 5.67 2.85
C CYS A 92 -17.52 5.47 2.81
N GLN A 93 -18.28 6.02 3.78
CA GLN A 93 -19.73 5.93 3.85
C GLN A 93 -20.47 7.13 3.24
N THR A 94 -19.80 8.27 3.07
CA THR A 94 -20.42 9.49 2.55
C THR A 94 -20.27 9.59 1.02
N ASN A 95 -19.10 9.99 0.54
CA ASN A 95 -18.79 10.32 -0.83
C ASN A 95 -17.26 10.40 -1.01
N SER A 96 -16.76 9.93 -2.15
CA SER A 96 -15.35 9.59 -2.38
C SER A 96 -14.34 10.75 -2.27
N ALA A 97 -14.79 12.01 -2.23
CA ALA A 97 -13.92 13.19 -2.31
C ALA A 97 -12.93 13.31 -1.13
N GLY A 98 -13.26 12.81 0.06
CA GLY A 98 -12.38 12.84 1.24
C GLY A 98 -11.57 11.57 1.48
N VAL A 99 -11.78 10.51 0.69
CA VAL A 99 -11.18 9.19 0.95
C VAL A 99 -9.67 9.21 0.74
N GLU A 100 -9.18 9.95 -0.26
CA GLU A 100 -7.73 10.02 -0.51
C GLU A 100 -6.98 10.70 0.63
N ALA A 101 -7.46 11.86 1.09
CA ALA A 101 -6.88 12.56 2.22
C ALA A 101 -6.93 11.68 3.49
N ALA A 102 -8.10 11.09 3.80
CA ALA A 102 -8.24 10.24 4.98
C ALA A 102 -7.39 8.97 4.91
N PHE A 103 -7.14 8.42 3.71
CA PHE A 103 -6.23 7.28 3.55
C PHE A 103 -4.75 7.69 3.72
N GLY A 104 -4.39 8.89 3.29
CA GLY A 104 -3.10 9.52 3.61
C GLY A 104 -2.89 9.67 5.11
N ASP A 105 -3.90 10.18 5.83
CA ASP A 105 -3.82 10.33 7.29
C ASP A 105 -3.60 8.99 8.02
N VAL A 106 -4.17 7.90 7.50
CA VAL A 106 -3.91 6.55 8.05
C VAL A 106 -2.45 6.14 7.86
N HIS A 107 -1.87 6.41 6.69
CA HIS A 107 -0.46 6.13 6.41
C HIS A 107 0.47 6.97 7.30
N ASP A 108 0.18 8.26 7.45
CA ASP A 108 0.98 9.13 8.29
C ASP A 108 0.88 8.74 9.77
N ALA A 109 -0.32 8.40 10.26
CA ALA A 109 -0.49 7.90 11.62
C ALA A 109 0.20 6.55 11.85
N PHE A 110 0.29 5.69 10.83
CA PHE A 110 1.09 4.48 10.90
C PHE A 110 2.58 4.81 11.05
N HIS A 111 3.11 5.78 10.29
CA HIS A 111 4.49 6.25 10.47
C HIS A 111 4.75 6.78 11.88
N HIS A 112 3.88 7.63 12.43
CA HIS A 112 4.01 8.13 13.80
C HIS A 112 4.02 7.00 14.85
N LEU A 113 3.30 5.89 14.61
CA LEU A 113 3.29 4.73 15.50
C LEU A 113 4.61 3.96 15.47
N ILE A 114 5.27 3.86 14.32
CA ILE A 114 6.46 3.01 14.13
C ILE A 114 7.78 3.78 14.20
N GLU A 115 7.75 5.10 14.08
CA GLU A 115 8.93 5.92 14.25
C GLU A 115 9.46 5.78 15.68
N PRO A 116 10.77 5.59 15.87
CA PRO A 116 11.34 5.63 17.20
C PRO A 116 10.97 6.98 17.80
N ARG A 117 10.28 7.00 18.94
CA ARG A 117 10.21 8.23 19.76
C ARG A 117 11.65 8.66 19.92
N ALA A 118 12.02 9.80 19.34
CA ALA A 118 13.35 10.35 19.51
C ALA A 118 13.62 10.28 21.01
N ALA A 119 14.60 9.47 21.41
CA ALA A 119 15.08 9.46 22.78
C ALA A 119 15.31 10.93 23.10
N GLY A 120 14.54 11.45 24.06
CA GLY A 120 14.62 12.85 24.44
C GLY A 120 16.08 13.21 24.56
N LYS A 121 16.49 14.34 23.98
CA LYS A 121 17.79 14.91 24.28
C LYS A 121 17.84 15.18 25.78
N ALA A 122 18.31 14.20 26.53
CA ALA A 122 18.83 14.32 27.86
C ALA A 122 20.35 14.36 27.69
N GLY A 123 20.92 15.54 27.95
CA GLY A 123 22.35 15.84 27.78
C GLY A 123 22.55 17.22 27.20
#